data_AF-A0A8H7NEI9-F1
#
_entry.id   AF-A0A8H7NEI9-F1
#
_cell.length_a   1.000
_cell.length_b   1.000
_cell.length_c   1.000
_cell.angle_alpha   90.00
_cell.angle_beta   90.00
_cell.angle_gamma   90.00
#
_symmetry.space_group_name_H-M   'P 1'
#
loop_
_entity.id
_entity.type
_entity.pdbx_description
1 polymer ?
#
loop_
_entity_poly.entity_id
_entity_poly.type
_entity_poly.pdbx_seq_one_letter_code
_entity_poly.pdbx_strand_id
1 'polypeptide(L)'
;MKLNYLAFAGLLAAEALATNDITPDKVEADIREDKLQSDLWNLLKIAKDNGGNRAFGLPGYNASLDFVLERVATRASASTLTPQSSPSLISSSPLTRSP
;
A
#
# COMPACT_ATOMS: atom_id res chain seq x y z
N MET A 1 2.61 -9.90 -53.58
CA MET A 1 3.49 -9.90 -52.39
C MET A 1 4.01 -8.49 -52.17
N LYS A 2 4.14 -8.06 -50.90
CA LYS A 2 4.80 -6.83 -50.40
C LYS A 2 4.01 -5.51 -50.51
N LEU A 3 3.01 -5.33 -49.63
CA LEU A 3 2.62 -3.97 -49.19
C LEU A 3 2.03 -3.92 -47.76
N ASN A 4 2.39 -4.85 -46.87
CA ASN A 4 1.75 -4.96 -45.54
C ASN A 4 2.73 -4.82 -44.35
N TYR A 5 4.02 -4.57 -44.60
CA TYR A 5 5.05 -4.62 -43.54
C TYR A 5 5.47 -3.24 -43.00
N LEU A 6 5.16 -2.15 -43.69
CA LEU A 6 5.58 -0.80 -43.28
C LEU A 6 4.64 -0.16 -42.24
N ALA A 7 3.37 -0.58 -42.18
CA ALA A 7 2.41 -0.04 -41.21
C ALA A 7 2.60 -0.61 -39.79
N PHE A 8 3.15 -1.84 -39.65
CA PHE A 8 3.38 -2.46 -38.35
C PHE A 8 4.66 -1.96 -37.65
N ALA A 9 5.66 -1.48 -38.40
CA ALA A 9 6.90 -0.98 -37.82
C ALA A 9 6.75 0.40 -37.16
N GLY A 10 5.79 1.22 -37.62
CA GLY A 10 5.51 2.53 -37.03
C GLY A 10 4.75 2.46 -35.70
N LEU A 11 3.90 1.44 -35.51
CA LEU A 11 3.11 1.28 -34.29
C LEU A 11 3.94 0.74 -33.11
N LEU A 12 5.01 -0.02 -33.38
CA LEU A 12 5.92 -0.55 -32.35
C LEU A 12 6.99 0.46 -31.88
N ALA A 13 7.19 1.56 -32.60
CA ALA A 13 8.18 2.59 -32.23
C ALA A 13 7.60 3.71 -31.33
N ALA A 14 6.27 3.74 -31.13
CA ALA A 14 5.59 4.77 -30.33
C ALA A 14 5.44 4.39 -28.84
N GLU A 15 5.80 3.18 -28.43
CA GLU A 15 5.65 2.74 -27.02
C GLU A 15 6.88 3.05 -26.14
N ALA A 16 7.96 3.58 -26.73
CA ALA A 16 9.12 4.03 -25.97
C ALA A 16 9.01 5.53 -25.65
N LEU A 17 9.10 5.87 -24.36
CA LEU A 17 9.34 7.21 -23.79
C LEU A 17 8.10 8.05 -23.39
N ALA A 18 7.22 7.48 -22.57
CA ALA A 18 6.53 8.25 -21.54
C ALA A 18 6.93 7.72 -20.16
N THR A 19 8.24 7.62 -19.89
CA THR A 19 8.70 7.47 -18.52
C THR A 19 8.40 8.78 -17.82
N ASN A 20 7.37 8.80 -16.96
CA ASN A 20 7.15 9.94 -16.08
C ASN A 20 8.36 10.03 -15.15
N ASP A 21 9.26 10.97 -15.40
CA ASP A 21 10.42 11.19 -14.52
C ASP A 21 9.94 11.41 -13.09
N ILE A 22 10.38 10.54 -12.18
CA ILE A 22 10.20 10.71 -10.73
C ILE A 22 11.27 11.70 -10.28
N THR A 23 10.86 12.94 -10.07
CA THR A 23 11.69 14.02 -9.53
C THR A 23 11.25 14.34 -8.10
N PRO A 24 12.14 14.84 -7.23
CA PRO A 24 11.78 15.19 -5.85
C PRO A 24 10.56 16.13 -5.78
N ASP A 25 10.54 17.18 -6.61
CA ASP A 25 9.45 18.16 -6.65
C ASP A 25 8.08 17.53 -6.99
N LYS A 26 8.07 16.55 -7.89
CA LYS A 26 6.83 15.82 -8.22
C LYS A 26 6.39 14.91 -7.07
N VAL A 27 7.32 14.25 -6.39
CA VAL A 27 7.01 13.41 -5.22
C VAL A 27 6.46 14.27 -4.08
N GLU A 28 7.05 15.44 -3.84
CA GLU A 28 6.56 16.39 -2.85
C GLU A 28 5.15 16.90 -3.21
N ALA A 29 4.93 17.29 -4.47
CA ALA A 29 3.63 17.74 -4.94
C ALA A 29 2.52 16.66 -4.85
N ASP A 30 2.88 15.38 -4.95
CA ASP A 30 1.95 14.26 -4.79
C ASP A 30 1.56 14.01 -3.32
N ILE A 31 2.31 14.54 -2.34
CA ILE A 31 1.96 14.47 -0.92
C ILE A 31 0.94 15.56 -0.59
N ARG A 32 -0.34 15.18 -0.56
CA ARG A 32 -1.44 16.12 -0.25
C ARG A 32 -1.88 16.04 1.21
N GLU A 33 -1.98 17.20 1.84
CA GLU A 33 -2.39 17.34 3.24
C GLU A 33 -3.77 16.72 3.53
N ASP A 34 -4.76 16.97 2.67
CA ASP A 34 -6.13 16.44 2.82
C ASP A 34 -6.16 14.90 2.85
N LYS A 35 -5.32 14.27 2.00
CA LYS A 35 -5.20 12.81 1.93
C LYS A 35 -4.47 12.26 3.15
N LEU A 36 -3.38 12.91 3.57
CA LEU A 36 -2.68 12.51 4.79
C LEU A 36 -3.60 12.57 6.01
N GLN A 37 -4.34 13.68 6.18
CA GLN A 37 -5.29 13.82 7.28
C GLN A 37 -6.39 12.75 7.21
N SER A 38 -6.96 12.50 6.03
CA SER A 38 -7.96 11.44 5.84
C SER A 38 -7.46 10.07 6.29
N ASP A 39 -6.19 9.76 6.04
CA ASP A 39 -5.59 8.49 6.42
C ASP A 39 -5.42 8.36 7.92
N LEU A 40 -4.95 9.43 8.56
CA LEU A 40 -4.83 9.50 10.02
C LEU A 40 -6.19 9.37 10.71
N TRP A 41 -7.24 10.00 10.18
CA TRP A 41 -8.60 9.88 10.68
C TRP A 41 -9.13 8.45 10.58
N ASN A 42 -8.89 7.77 9.46
CA ASN A 42 -9.29 6.37 9.27
C ASN A 42 -8.57 5.44 10.24
N LEU A 43 -7.26 5.61 10.43
CA LEU A 43 -6.50 4.82 11.40
C LEU A 43 -6.94 5.09 12.85
N LEU A 44 -7.26 6.33 13.20
CA LEU A 44 -7.82 6.66 14.51
C LEU A 44 -9.20 6.03 14.70
N LYS A 45 -10.05 6.05 13.68
CA LYS A 45 -11.36 5.40 13.70
C LYS A 45 -11.22 3.89 13.91
N ILE A 46 -10.30 3.23 13.19
CA ILE A 46 -9.99 1.81 13.40
C ILE A 46 -9.60 1.55 14.86
N ALA A 47 -8.74 2.39 15.45
CA ALA A 47 -8.39 2.24 16.87
C ALA A 47 -9.63 2.34 17.76
N LYS A 48 -10.45 3.39 17.60
CA LYS A 48 -11.67 3.61 18.41
C LYS A 48 -12.67 2.46 18.29
N ASP A 49 -12.88 1.97 17.08
CA ASP A 49 -13.81 0.87 16.80
C ASP A 49 -13.27 -0.49 17.33
N ASN A 50 -11.98 -0.58 17.66
CA ASN A 50 -11.31 -1.78 18.20
C ASN A 50 -10.77 -1.57 19.63
N GLY A 51 -11.56 -0.92 20.51
CA GLY A 51 -11.23 -0.78 21.93
C GLY A 51 -10.05 0.16 22.22
N GLY A 52 -9.72 1.05 21.28
CA GLY A 52 -8.64 2.03 21.40
C GLY A 52 -7.26 1.51 21.00
N ASN A 53 -7.13 0.30 20.43
CA ASN A 53 -5.83 -0.34 20.20
C ASN A 53 -5.62 -0.81 18.75
N ARG A 54 -4.39 -0.68 18.25
CA ARG A 54 -3.92 -1.21 16.96
C ARG A 54 -2.60 -2.00 17.08
N ALA A 55 -2.28 -2.47 18.29
CA ALA A 55 -1.11 -3.29 18.56
C ALA A 55 -1.22 -4.66 17.88
N PHE A 56 -0.06 -5.21 17.50
CA PHE A 56 0.08 -6.51 16.86
C PHE A 56 -0.64 -7.62 17.62
N GLY A 57 -1.26 -8.55 16.88
CA GLY A 57 -2.00 -9.68 17.45
C GLY A 57 -3.42 -9.36 17.93
N LEU A 58 -3.87 -8.10 17.81
CA LEU A 58 -5.22 -7.68 18.16
C LEU A 58 -6.07 -7.36 16.91
N PRO A 59 -7.41 -7.35 17.01
CA PRO A 59 -8.30 -7.07 15.89
C PRO A 59 -8.02 -5.73 15.18
N GLY A 60 -7.67 -4.68 15.93
CA GLY A 60 -7.33 -3.38 15.36
C GLY A 60 -6.06 -3.37 14.50
N TYR A 61 -5.14 -4.32 14.71
CA TYR A 61 -3.98 -4.49 13.83
C TYR A 61 -4.39 -5.09 12.49
N ASN A 62 -5.22 -6.14 12.49
CA ASN A 62 -5.70 -6.74 11.25
C ASN A 62 -6.53 -5.74 10.43
N ALA A 63 -7.43 -4.99 11.06
CA ALA A 63 -8.18 -3.93 10.39
C ALA A 63 -7.28 -2.80 9.83
N SER A 64 -6.17 -2.49 10.51
CA SER A 64 -5.17 -1.55 9.99
C SER A 64 -4.45 -2.10 8.76
N LEU A 65 -4.10 -3.39 8.76
CA LEU A 65 -3.48 -4.04 7.61
C LEU A 65 -4.40 -4.03 6.40
N ASP A 66 -5.66 -4.41 6.58
CA ASP A 66 -6.65 -4.42 5.50
C ASP A 66 -6.78 -3.03 4.86
N PHE A 67 -6.89 -1.98 5.68
CA PHE A 67 -6.96 -0.59 5.21
C PHE A 67 -5.72 -0.16 4.42
N VAL A 68 -4.52 -0.51 4.88
CA VAL A 68 -3.27 -0.16 4.18
C VAL A 68 -3.16 -0.95 2.87
N LEU A 69 -3.44 -2.25 2.91
CA LEU A 69 -3.34 -3.13 1.75
C LEU A 69 -4.28 -2.70 0.63
N GLU A 70 -5.55 -2.38 0.94
CA GLU A 70 -6.51 -1.87 -0.05
C GLU A 70 -5.96 -0.64 -0.79
N ARG A 71 -5.36 0.29 -0.05
CA ARG A 71 -4.90 1.56 -0.61
C ARG A 71 -3.56 1.48 -1.31
N VAL A 72 -2.72 0.53 -0.96
CA VAL A 72 -1.51 0.23 -1.73
C VAL A 72 -1.89 -0.56 -2.99
N ALA A 73 -2.80 -1.53 -2.90
CA ALA A 73 -3.28 -2.30 -4.06
C ALA A 73 -3.97 -1.43 -5.12
N THR A 74 -4.66 -0.37 -4.70
CA THR A 74 -5.25 0.61 -5.63
C THR A 74 -4.21 1.44 -6.39
N ARG A 75 -2.98 1.57 -5.85
CA ARG A 75 -1.92 2.43 -6.40
C ARG A 75 -0.78 1.66 -7.07
N ALA A 76 -0.53 0.44 -6.63
CA ALA A 76 0.41 -0.46 -7.25
C ALA A 76 -0.26 -1.18 -8.42
N SER A 77 0.41 -1.25 -9.57
CA SER A 77 0.08 -2.24 -10.58
C SER A 77 0.13 -3.62 -9.90
N ALA A 78 -0.96 -4.38 -9.98
CA ALA A 78 -1.37 -5.50 -9.12
C ALA A 78 -0.37 -6.66 -8.85
N SER A 79 0.88 -6.59 -9.29
CA SER A 79 1.80 -7.73 -9.36
C SER A 79 2.76 -7.91 -8.17
N THR A 80 2.77 -7.06 -7.13
CA THR A 80 3.79 -7.23 -6.04
C THR A 80 3.33 -6.70 -4.69
N LEU A 81 2.24 -7.23 -4.13
CA LEU A 81 1.92 -7.02 -2.70
C LEU A 81 1.70 -8.36 -2.01
N THR A 82 2.71 -8.82 -1.29
CA THR A 82 2.57 -9.91 -0.32
C THR A 82 2.73 -9.31 1.08
N PRO A 83 1.77 -9.52 2.00
CA PRO A 83 2.00 -9.19 3.40
C PRO A 83 3.21 -9.98 3.89
N GLN A 84 4.31 -9.30 4.22
CA GLN A 84 5.45 -9.95 4.85
C GLN A 84 5.09 -10.20 6.32
N SER A 85 4.80 -11.46 6.66
CA SER A 85 4.66 -11.87 8.06
C SER A 85 6.02 -12.30 8.62
N SER A 86 6.39 -11.73 9.77
CA SER A 86 7.47 -12.24 10.60
C SER A 86 6.86 -13.09 11.71
N PRO A 87 7.37 -14.30 12.00
CA PRO A 87 6.90 -15.14 13.13
C PRO A 87 7.17 -14.56 14.54
N SER A 88 7.48 -13.28 14.66
CA SER A 88 7.99 -12.68 15.89
C SER A 88 6.94 -12.65 17.01
N LEU A 89 7.17 -13.54 17.99
CA LEU A 89 6.75 -13.48 19.39
C LEU A 89 5.25 -13.68 19.68
N ILE A 90 4.76 -14.89 19.44
CA ILE A 90 3.73 -15.49 20.31
C ILE A 90 4.41 -15.95 21.60
N SER A 91 5.01 -15.03 22.38
CA SER A 91 5.37 -15.31 23.77
C SER A 91 4.21 -14.85 24.64
N SER A 92 3.12 -15.61 24.58
CA SER A 92 2.12 -15.63 25.65
C SER A 92 2.74 -16.34 26.85
N SER A 93 3.72 -15.70 27.50
CA SER A 93 3.94 -15.97 28.92
C SER A 93 2.69 -15.42 29.62
N PRO A 94 1.89 -16.26 30.31
CA PRO A 94 0.83 -15.72 31.14
C PRO A 94 1.50 -14.77 32.14
N LEU A 95 0.98 -13.55 32.26
CA LEU A 95 1.26 -12.72 33.43
C LEU A 95 0.73 -13.48 34.64
N THR A 96 1.56 -14.34 35.23
CA THR A 96 1.33 -14.86 36.56
C THR A 96 1.46 -13.66 37.48
N ARG A 97 0.33 -13.05 37.81
CA ARG A 97 0.20 -12.18 38.97
C ARG A 97 0.65 -13.01 40.18
N SER A 98 1.87 -12.77 40.66
CA SER A 98 2.31 -13.30 41.95
C SER A 98 1.33 -12.80 43.04
N PRO A 99 1.03 -13.63 44.06
CA PRO A 99 0.10 -13.30 45.13
C PRO A 99 0.51 -12.06 45.92
#